data_AF-A0A9D4J8U5-F1
#
_entry.id   AF-A0A9D4J8U5-F1
#
_cell.length_a   1.000
_cell.length_b   1.000
_cell.length_c   1.000
_cell.angle_alpha   90.00
_cell.angle_beta   90.00
_cell.angle_gamma   90.00
#
_symmetry.space_group_name_H-M   'P 1'
#
loop_
_entity.id
_entity.type
_entity.pdbx_description
1 polymer ?
#
loop_
_entity_poly.entity_id
_entity_poly.type
_entity_poly.pdbx_seq_one_letter_code
_entity_poly.pdbx_strand_id
1 'polypeptide(L)'
;MLLLLLLLLLLLLLLLLLLLLLLLLLLLLLLLLLLLILLLLLLLLLLLILLLLLLLLLLLLLLLLLLLLLHHHYTTTTTTPPPPFTVTKNVFTQWLLLQLIAHIGGHACFTNSPCFVRISFFNGGGIICVSFMHLFFKCFNDFYGFIFKFVCFFFFSLPEHNVLMVSF
;
A
#
# COMPACT_ATOMS: atom_id res chain seq x y z
N MET A 1 60.66 32.23 41.55
CA MET A 1 60.46 32.18 40.08
C MET A 1 59.85 30.86 39.62
N LEU A 2 60.42 29.70 39.98
CA LEU A 2 59.92 28.38 39.52
C LEU A 2 58.48 28.06 39.96
N LEU A 3 58.11 28.37 41.21
CA LEU A 3 56.73 28.16 41.71
C LEU A 3 55.70 28.96 40.91
N LEU A 4 56.01 30.20 40.54
CA LEU A 4 55.12 31.06 39.75
C LEU A 4 54.93 30.49 38.34
N LEU A 5 56.00 30.00 37.72
CA LEU A 5 55.93 29.37 36.40
C LEU A 5 55.06 28.11 36.43
N LEU A 6 55.21 27.28 37.47
CA LEU A 6 54.41 26.07 37.65
C LEU A 6 52.92 26.41 37.84
N LEU A 7 52.60 27.42 38.65
CA LEU A 7 51.24 27.88 38.87
C LEU A 7 50.60 28.40 37.57
N LEU A 8 51.36 29.17 36.77
CA LEU A 8 50.90 29.68 35.49
C LEU A 8 50.60 28.55 34.50
N LEU A 9 51.48 27.54 34.43
CA LEU A 9 51.29 26.36 33.58
C LEU A 9 50.04 25.57 33.98
N LEU A 10 49.83 25.36 35.28
CA LEU A 10 48.65 24.67 35.80
C LEU A 10 47.36 25.43 35.46
N LEU A 11 47.36 26.76 35.60
CA LEU A 11 46.23 27.60 35.24
C LEU A 11 45.91 27.51 33.74
N LEU A 12 46.94 27.54 32.89
CA LEU A 12 46.78 27.40 31.45
C LEU A 12 46.19 26.03 31.07
N LEU A 13 46.67 24.96 31.71
CA LEU A 13 46.16 23.61 31.50
C LEU A 13 44.68 23.50 31.92
N LEU A 14 44.32 24.08 33.08
CA LEU A 14 42.94 24.12 33.55
C LEU A 14 42.04 24.89 32.58
N LEU A 15 42.49 26.03 32.07
CA LEU A 15 41.76 26.83 31.08
C LEU A 15 41.55 26.05 29.78
N LEU A 16 42.58 25.34 29.30
CA LEU A 16 42.49 24.50 28.11
C LEU A 16 41.49 23.36 28.29
N LEU A 17 41.52 22.69 29.46
CA LEU A 17 40.57 21.63 29.79
C LEU A 17 39.13 22.14 29.83
N LEU A 18 38.92 23.32 30.44
CA LEU A 18 37.61 23.96 30.49
C LEU A 18 37.10 24.31 29.08
N LEU A 19 37.96 24.82 28.22
CA LEU A 19 37.62 25.13 26.82
C LEU A 19 37.23 23.86 26.05
N LEU A 20 37.98 22.77 26.21
CA LEU A 20 37.68 21.49 25.59
C LEU A 20 36.33 20.95 26.05
N LEU A 21 36.04 21.03 27.35
CA LEU A 21 34.76 20.62 27.93
C LEU A 21 33.59 21.44 27.35
N LEU A 22 33.76 22.76 27.23
CA LEU A 22 32.76 23.65 26.66
C LEU A 22 32.49 23.30 25.18
N LEU A 23 33.55 23.05 24.41
CA LEU A 23 33.44 22.63 23.01
C LEU A 23 32.69 21.31 22.87
N LEU A 24 32.99 20.33 23.72
CA LEU A 24 32.30 19.05 23.74
C LEU A 24 30.81 19.22 24.06
N LEU A 25 30.48 20.07 25.05
CA LEU A 25 29.10 20.37 25.42
C LEU A 25 28.34 21.05 24.27
N LEU A 26 28.98 21.99 23.57
CA LEU A 26 28.41 22.64 22.38
C LEU A 26 28.14 21.62 21.26
N LEU A 27 29.09 20.73 21.01
CA LEU A 27 28.95 19.66 20.01
C LEU A 27 27.78 18.72 20.35
N LEU A 28 27.66 18.33 21.63
CA LEU A 28 26.56 17.50 22.12
C LEU A 28 25.21 18.20 21.94
N LEU A 29 25.12 19.50 22.26
CA LEU A 29 23.92 20.30 22.05
C LEU A 29 23.52 20.37 20.57
N LEU A 30 24.50 20.58 19.68
CA LEU A 30 24.26 20.59 18.24
C LEU A 30 23.74 19.23 17.74
N LEU A 31 24.33 18.13 18.20
CA LEU A 31 23.88 16.79 17.86
C LEU A 31 22.44 16.54 18.32
N LEU A 32 22.10 16.95 19.54
CA LEU A 32 20.76 16.83 20.08
C LEU A 32 19.75 17.64 19.25
N LEU A 33 20.10 18.86 18.86
CA LEU A 33 19.28 19.70 18.00
C LEU A 33 19.03 19.04 16.64
N LEU A 34 20.08 18.48 16.02
CA LEU A 34 19.97 17.76 14.76
C LEU A 34 19.02 16.56 14.88
N LEU A 35 19.14 15.77 15.94
CA LEU A 35 18.27 14.64 16.21
C LEU A 35 16.81 15.07 16.37
N LEU A 36 16.56 16.19 17.08
CA LEU A 36 15.23 16.75 17.25
C LEU A 36 14.61 17.17 15.91
N ILE A 37 15.38 17.84 15.05
CA ILE A 37 14.93 18.25 13.71
C ILE A 37 14.57 17.00 12.87
N LEU A 38 15.41 15.97 12.91
CA LEU A 38 15.17 14.72 12.20
C LEU A 38 13.88 14.03 12.68
N LEU A 39 13.66 13.98 14.00
CA LEU A 39 12.45 13.42 14.58
C LEU A 39 11.20 14.18 14.13
N LEU A 40 11.26 15.51 14.12
CA LEU A 40 10.16 16.37 13.67
C LEU A 40 9.84 16.15 12.19
N LEU A 41 10.88 15.99 11.35
CA LEU A 41 10.71 15.68 9.93
C LEU A 41 10.04 14.33 9.73
N LEU A 42 10.44 13.31 10.49
CA LEU A 42 9.84 11.98 10.44
C LEU A 42 8.36 12.02 10.86
N LEU A 43 8.04 12.77 11.91
CA LEU A 43 6.66 12.96 12.36
C LEU A 43 5.80 13.65 11.29
N LEU A 44 6.34 14.68 10.62
CA LEU A 44 5.65 15.36 9.53
C LEU A 44 5.39 14.41 8.36
N LEU A 45 6.37 13.57 8.00
CA LEU A 45 6.21 12.58 6.94
C LEU A 45 5.12 11.56 7.29
N LEU A 46 5.10 11.06 8.52
CA LEU A 46 4.07 10.14 9.00
C LEU A 46 2.67 10.77 8.92
N LEU A 47 2.54 12.03 9.33
CA LEU A 47 1.29 12.77 9.24
C LEU A 47 0.82 12.92 7.78
N LEU A 48 1.74 13.19 6.86
CA LEU A 48 1.43 13.28 5.43
C LEU A 48 0.91 11.95 4.87
N ILE A 49 1.55 10.83 5.22
CA ILE A 49 1.10 9.48 4.82
C ILE A 49 -0.29 9.20 5.37
N LEU A 50 -0.55 9.54 6.63
CA LEU A 50 -1.86 9.38 7.26
C LEU A 50 -2.95 10.20 6.54
N LEU A 51 -2.65 11.45 6.19
CA LEU A 51 -3.55 12.30 5.43
C LEU A 51 -3.87 11.72 4.05
N LEU A 52 -2.84 11.20 3.35
CA LEU A 52 -3.02 10.55 2.06
C LEU A 52 -3.91 9.30 2.17
N LEU A 53 -3.71 8.49 3.21
CA LEU A 53 -4.52 7.31 3.47
C LEU A 53 -5.99 7.69 3.75
N LEU A 54 -6.23 8.73 4.53
CA LEU A 54 -7.58 9.24 4.81
C LEU A 54 -8.26 9.73 3.52
N LEU A 55 -7.53 10.45 2.66
CA LEU A 55 -8.03 10.90 1.37
C LEU A 55 -8.39 9.72 0.46
N LEU A 56 -7.56 8.68 0.42
CA LEU A 56 -7.82 7.47 -0.34
C LEU A 56 -9.08 6.75 0.18
N LEU A 57 -9.25 6.65 1.50
CA LEU A 57 -10.44 6.07 2.12
C LEU A 57 -11.71 6.85 1.75
N LEU A 58 -11.65 8.18 1.79
CA LEU A 58 -12.75 9.05 1.39
C LEU A 58 -13.12 8.84 -0.09
N LEU A 59 -12.11 8.75 -0.97
CA LEU A 59 -12.33 8.48 -2.39
C LEU A 59 -13.00 7.12 -2.62
N LEU A 60 -12.56 6.09 -1.89
CA LEU A 60 -13.16 4.76 -1.95
C LEU A 60 -14.62 4.77 -1.49
N LEU A 61 -14.92 5.51 -0.42
CA LEU A 61 -16.29 5.68 0.08
C LEU A 61 -17.17 6.39 -0.96
N LEU A 62 -16.66 7.43 -1.62
CA LEU A 62 -17.37 8.13 -2.69
C LEU A 62 -17.64 7.20 -3.88
N LEU A 63 -16.66 6.39 -4.27
CA LEU A 63 -16.83 5.39 -5.34
C LEU A 63 -17.90 4.35 -4.98
N LEU A 64 -17.90 3.86 -3.74
CA LEU A 64 -18.90 2.93 -3.25
C LEU A 64 -20.31 3.56 -3.30
N LEU A 65 -20.44 4.80 -2.87
CA LEU A 65 -21.72 5.54 -2.94
C LEU A 65 -22.20 5.69 -4.39
N LEU A 66 -21.31 6.01 -5.32
CA LEU A 66 -21.61 6.12 -6.74
C LEU A 66 -22.10 4.79 -7.32
N LEU A 67 -21.44 3.68 -6.98
CA LEU A 67 -21.86 2.33 -7.39
C LEU A 67 -23.26 1.98 -6.86
N LEU A 68 -23.56 2.36 -5.62
CA LEU A 68 -24.86 2.11 -4.99
C LEU A 68 -25.97 2.92 -5.66
N LEU A 69 -25.70 4.19 -5.98
CA LEU A 69 -26.61 5.05 -6.74
C LEU A 69 -26.90 4.47 -8.14
N LEU A 70 -25.85 4.02 -8.83
CA LEU A 70 -25.96 3.42 -10.15
C LEU A 70 -26.78 2.13 -10.09
N HIS A 71 -26.54 1.26 -9.10
CA HIS A 71 -27.33 0.05 -8.89
C HIS A 71 -28.83 0.37 -8.67
N HIS A 72 -29.13 1.40 -7.88
CA HIS A 72 -30.51 1.80 -7.62
C HIS A 72 -31.24 2.23 -8.90
N HIS A 73 -30.58 2.99 -9.78
CA HIS A 73 -31.14 3.38 -11.09
C HIS A 73 -31.42 2.20 -12.02
N TYR A 74 -30.56 1.18 -12.03
CA TYR A 74 -30.79 -0.02 -12.85
C TYR A 74 -31.96 -0.86 -12.33
N THR A 75 -32.19 -0.93 -11.02
CA THR A 75 -33.30 -1.73 -10.46
C THR A 75 -34.69 -1.13 -10.68
N THR A 76 -34.80 0.18 -10.93
CA THR A 76 -36.11 0.87 -11.04
C THR A 76 -36.74 0.84 -12.44
N THR A 77 -36.02 0.42 -13.48
CA THR A 77 -36.48 0.51 -14.88
C THR A 77 -37.14 -0.74 -15.46
N THR A 78 -37.30 -1.82 -14.68
CA THR A 78 -37.85 -3.11 -15.15
C THR A 78 -39.25 -3.43 -14.64
N THR A 79 -40.18 -2.47 -14.70
CA THR A 79 -41.62 -2.69 -14.37
C THR A 79 -42.57 -2.42 -15.54
N THR A 80 -42.07 -2.31 -16.77
CA THR A 80 -42.90 -2.47 -17.96
C THR A 80 -43.04 -3.97 -18.27
N PRO A 81 -44.27 -4.52 -18.32
CA PRO A 81 -44.48 -5.92 -18.67
C PRO A 81 -43.87 -6.18 -20.04
N PRO A 82 -43.01 -7.20 -20.19
CA PRO A 82 -42.42 -7.49 -21.49
C PRO A 82 -43.56 -7.76 -22.47
N PRO A 83 -43.57 -7.13 -23.66
CA PRO A 83 -44.46 -7.57 -24.72
C PRO A 83 -44.17 -9.06 -24.99
N PRO A 84 -45.17 -9.85 -25.41
CA PRO A 84 -44.98 -11.27 -25.68
C PRO A 84 -43.96 -11.43 -26.82
N PHE A 85 -42.70 -11.67 -26.46
CA PHE A 85 -41.66 -11.99 -27.41
C PHE A 85 -41.84 -13.44 -27.84
N THR A 86 -42.25 -13.63 -29.10
CA THR A 86 -42.15 -14.89 -29.81
C THR A 86 -40.68 -15.32 -29.83
N VAL A 87 -40.37 -16.36 -29.07
CA VAL A 87 -39.04 -16.95 -28.99
C VAL A 87 -38.74 -17.68 -30.30
N THR A 88 -38.26 -16.97 -31.32
CA THR A 88 -37.49 -17.59 -32.39
C THR A 88 -36.12 -17.91 -31.81
N LYS A 89 -35.98 -19.14 -31.30
CA LYS A 89 -34.71 -19.71 -30.82
C LYS A 89 -33.70 -19.70 -31.97
N ASN A 90 -32.96 -18.62 -32.11
CA ASN A 90 -31.84 -18.58 -33.03
C ASN A 90 -30.65 -19.25 -32.31
N VAL A 91 -30.62 -20.59 -32.36
CA VAL A 91 -29.57 -21.44 -31.76
C VAL A 91 -28.16 -21.01 -32.21
N PHE A 92 -28.08 -20.34 -33.36
CA PHE A 92 -26.84 -19.85 -33.96
C PHE A 92 -26.13 -18.77 -33.12
N THR A 93 -26.86 -17.83 -32.51
CA THR A 93 -26.23 -16.76 -31.71
C THR A 93 -25.72 -17.25 -30.36
N GLN A 94 -26.35 -18.26 -29.76
CA GLN A 94 -25.82 -18.90 -28.55
C GLN A 94 -24.52 -19.67 -28.83
N TRP A 95 -24.43 -20.34 -29.98
CA TRP A 95 -23.21 -21.06 -30.37
C TRP A 95 -22.04 -20.10 -30.64
N LEU A 96 -22.32 -18.96 -31.29
CA LEU A 96 -21.30 -17.96 -31.63
C LEU A 96 -20.78 -17.22 -30.38
N LEU A 97 -21.66 -16.96 -29.39
CA LEU A 97 -21.26 -16.39 -28.10
C LEU A 97 -20.36 -17.36 -27.32
N LEU A 98 -20.66 -18.66 -27.36
CA LEU A 98 -19.86 -19.68 -26.66
C LEU A 98 -18.45 -19.81 -27.27
N GLN A 99 -18.35 -19.78 -28.60
CA GLN A 99 -17.07 -19.77 -29.32
C GLN A 99 -16.23 -18.53 -28.97
N LEU A 100 -16.85 -17.36 -28.86
CA LEU A 100 -16.15 -16.12 -28.50
C LEU A 100 -15.57 -16.16 -27.07
N ILE A 101 -16.35 -16.68 -26.11
CA ILE A 101 -15.90 -16.80 -24.71
C ILE A 101 -14.76 -17.83 -24.60
N ALA A 102 -14.84 -18.94 -25.34
CA ALA A 102 -13.77 -19.93 -25.38
C ALA A 102 -12.47 -19.35 -25.97
N HIS A 103 -12.56 -18.53 -27.03
CA HIS A 103 -11.39 -17.95 -27.68
C HIS A 103 -10.71 -16.87 -26.81
N ILE A 104 -11.48 -16.06 -26.08
CA ILE A 104 -10.93 -15.03 -25.19
C ILE A 104 -10.34 -15.66 -23.91
N GLY A 105 -10.95 -16.72 -23.39
CA GLY A 105 -10.46 -17.46 -22.22
C GLY A 105 -9.21 -18.30 -22.50
N GLY A 106 -9.06 -18.86 -23.70
CA GLY A 106 -7.95 -19.74 -24.05
C GLY A 106 -6.58 -19.05 -24.14
N HIS A 107 -6.53 -17.77 -24.49
CA HIS A 107 -5.26 -17.06 -24.68
C HIS A 107 -4.66 -16.49 -23.38
N ALA A 108 -5.45 -16.28 -22.33
CA ALA A 108 -4.97 -15.71 -21.07
C ALA A 108 -4.36 -16.75 -20.11
N CYS A 109 -4.51 -18.05 -20.36
CA CYS A 109 -4.16 -19.10 -19.39
C CYS A 109 -2.93 -19.95 -19.77
N PHE A 110 -2.25 -19.69 -20.89
CA PHE A 110 -1.16 -20.56 -21.37
C PHE A 110 0.28 -20.06 -21.11
N THR A 111 0.50 -19.11 -20.20
CA THR A 111 1.85 -18.81 -19.73
C THR A 111 2.01 -19.11 -18.24
N ASN A 112 2.30 -20.39 -17.98
CA ASN A 112 3.10 -20.90 -16.86
C ASN A 112 2.55 -20.76 -15.42
N SER A 113 1.33 -21.24 -15.16
CA SER A 113 0.99 -21.66 -13.79
C SER A 113 -0.02 -22.81 -13.76
N PRO A 114 0.26 -23.94 -13.08
CA PRO A 114 -0.64 -25.08 -12.99
C PRO A 114 -1.72 -24.81 -11.94
N CYS A 115 -2.58 -23.83 -12.18
CA CYS A 115 -3.78 -23.62 -11.40
C CYS A 115 -4.98 -23.91 -12.31
N PHE A 116 -5.42 -25.17 -12.29
CA PHE A 116 -6.68 -25.61 -12.90
C PHE A 116 -7.85 -24.81 -12.29
N VAL A 117 -8.32 -23.77 -12.99
CA VAL A 117 -9.58 -23.12 -12.65
C VAL A 117 -10.69 -23.87 -13.37
N ARG A 118 -11.38 -24.75 -12.63
CA ARG A 118 -12.59 -25.44 -13.10
C ARG A 118 -13.74 -24.44 -13.14
N ILE A 119 -13.93 -23.77 -14.28
CA ILE A 119 -15.08 -22.89 -14.49
C ILE A 119 -16.31 -23.78 -14.72
N SER A 120 -17.12 -23.94 -13.70
CA SER A 120 -18.39 -24.66 -13.77
C SER A 120 -19.47 -23.67 -14.17
N PHE A 121 -19.94 -23.73 -15.41
CA PHE A 121 -21.09 -22.93 -15.85
C PHE A 121 -22.37 -23.54 -15.29
N PHE A 122 -22.80 -23.05 -14.12
CA PHE A 122 -24.13 -23.32 -13.61
C PHE A 122 -25.13 -22.38 -14.29
N ASN A 123 -26.02 -23.00 -15.07
CA ASN A 123 -27.10 -22.32 -15.76
C ASN A 123 -28.19 -21.94 -14.74
N GLY A 124 -28.00 -20.80 -14.09
CA GLY A 124 -28.85 -20.37 -12.98
C GLY A 124 -28.53 -18.96 -12.51
N GLY A 125 -28.72 -17.96 -13.39
CA GLY A 125 -29.20 -16.60 -13.11
C GLY A 125 -28.64 -15.72 -11.98
N GLY A 126 -27.65 -16.11 -11.17
CA GLY A 126 -27.39 -15.41 -9.90
C GLY A 126 -25.94 -15.25 -9.46
N ILE A 127 -24.93 -15.63 -10.26
CA ILE A 127 -23.53 -15.71 -9.79
C ILE A 127 -22.56 -15.06 -10.78
N ILE A 128 -22.75 -13.77 -11.09
CA ILE A 128 -21.74 -12.97 -11.81
C ILE A 128 -21.09 -11.93 -10.88
N CYS A 129 -21.75 -11.52 -9.79
CA CYS A 129 -21.21 -10.51 -8.88
C CYS A 129 -20.06 -11.00 -7.98
N VAL A 130 -19.98 -12.31 -7.66
CA VAL A 130 -18.98 -12.80 -6.70
C VAL A 130 -17.57 -12.86 -7.31
N SER A 131 -17.44 -13.14 -8.61
CA SER A 131 -16.11 -13.21 -9.26
C SER A 131 -15.43 -11.85 -9.43
N PHE A 132 -16.19 -10.76 -9.55
CA PHE A 132 -15.59 -9.42 -9.73
C PHE A 132 -14.94 -8.91 -8.43
N MET A 133 -15.56 -9.16 -7.28
CA MET A 133 -15.00 -8.82 -5.97
C MET A 133 -13.71 -9.59 -5.70
N HIS A 134 -13.66 -10.87 -6.07
CA HIS A 134 -12.45 -11.68 -5.90
C HIS A 134 -11.27 -11.21 -6.77
N LEU A 135 -11.55 -10.67 -7.96
CA LEU A 135 -10.53 -10.08 -8.83
C LEU A 135 -10.04 -8.73 -8.30
N PHE A 136 -10.96 -7.91 -7.76
CA PHE A 136 -10.62 -6.62 -7.16
C PHE A 136 -9.76 -6.79 -5.91
N PHE A 137 -10.11 -7.75 -5.04
CA PHE A 137 -9.30 -8.12 -3.89
C PHE A 137 -7.91 -8.62 -4.31
N LYS A 138 -7.80 -9.40 -5.39
CA LYS A 138 -6.50 -9.88 -5.88
C LYS A 138 -5.63 -8.73 -6.40
N CYS A 139 -6.18 -7.81 -7.20
CA CYS A 139 -5.47 -6.60 -7.63
C CYS A 139 -5.07 -5.69 -6.46
N PHE A 140 -5.94 -5.54 -5.46
CA PHE A 140 -5.63 -4.76 -4.27
C PHE A 140 -4.51 -5.41 -3.45
N ASN A 141 -4.53 -6.74 -3.32
CA ASN A 141 -3.50 -7.49 -2.62
C ASN A 141 -2.17 -7.49 -3.38
N ASP A 142 -2.18 -7.42 -4.71
CA ASP A 142 -0.97 -7.25 -5.51
C ASP A 142 -0.41 -5.82 -5.41
N PHE A 143 -1.26 -4.79 -5.28
CA PHE A 143 -0.82 -3.40 -5.08
C PHE A 143 -0.26 -3.17 -3.67
N TYR A 144 -0.94 -3.68 -2.64
CA TYR A 144 -0.41 -3.69 -1.26
C TYR A 144 0.80 -4.62 -1.15
N GLY A 145 0.82 -5.73 -1.86
CA GLY A 145 1.97 -6.62 -1.96
C GLY A 145 3.17 -5.95 -2.63
N PHE A 146 2.94 -5.05 -3.59
CA PHE A 146 4.00 -4.24 -4.21
C PHE A 146 4.54 -3.19 -3.22
N ILE A 147 3.66 -2.49 -2.50
CA ILE A 147 4.07 -1.53 -1.46
C ILE A 147 4.80 -2.26 -0.32
N PHE A 148 4.29 -3.42 0.11
CA PHE A 148 4.90 -4.24 1.16
C PHE A 148 6.24 -4.82 0.72
N LYS A 149 6.37 -5.28 -0.54
CA LYS A 149 7.66 -5.67 -1.11
C LYS A 149 8.61 -4.49 -1.26
N PHE A 150 8.13 -3.29 -1.57
CA PHE A 150 8.97 -2.10 -1.66
C PHE A 150 9.47 -1.67 -0.27
N VAL A 151 8.61 -1.73 0.76
CA VAL A 151 8.96 -1.47 2.16
C VAL A 151 9.89 -2.57 2.70
N CYS A 152 9.64 -3.85 2.42
CA CYS A 152 10.54 -4.93 2.78
C CYS A 152 11.87 -4.83 2.05
N PHE A 153 11.91 -4.47 0.76
CA PHE A 153 13.15 -4.28 0.01
C PHE A 153 13.97 -3.12 0.60
N PHE A 154 13.31 -2.07 1.11
CA PHE A 154 13.98 -0.98 1.82
C PHE A 154 14.49 -1.41 3.20
N PHE A 155 13.77 -2.28 3.92
CA PHE A 155 14.18 -2.81 5.22
C PHE A 155 15.27 -3.89 5.15
N PHE A 156 15.33 -4.66 4.05
CA PHE A 156 16.34 -5.72 3.85
C PHE A 156 17.62 -5.26 3.17
N SER A 157 17.72 -3.99 2.74
CA SER A 157 18.95 -3.41 2.16
C SER A 157 19.82 -2.68 3.19
N LEU A 158 19.47 -2.75 4.48
CA LEU A 158 20.33 -2.26 5.56
C LEU A 158 21.33 -3.35 5.97
N PRO A 159 22.64 -3.07 5.93
CA PRO A 159 23.66 -4.07 6.25
C PRO A 159 23.50 -4.56 7.68
N GLU A 160 23.50 -5.88 7.80
CA GLU A 160 23.24 -6.71 8.96
C GLU A 160 23.98 -6.23 10.23
N HIS A 161 23.26 -5.61 11.17
CA HIS A 161 23.64 -5.67 12.58
C HIS A 161 22.39 -5.77 13.47
N ASN A 162 22.08 -7.01 13.84
CA ASN A 162 21.38 -7.46 15.04
C ASN A 162 19.87 -7.18 15.23
N VAL A 163 19.09 -8.26 15.06
CA VAL A 163 18.18 -8.86 16.08
C VAL A 163 16.89 -8.11 16.47
N LEU A 164 15.72 -8.67 16.09
CA LEU A 164 14.76 -9.39 16.95
C LEU A 164 13.51 -9.76 16.13
N MET A 165 13.30 -11.06 15.89
CA MET A 165 12.02 -11.56 15.38
C MET A 165 10.97 -11.44 16.49
N VAL A 166 9.98 -10.58 16.27
CA VAL A 166 8.69 -10.66 16.97
C VAL A 166 7.73 -11.34 16.01
N SER A 167 7.36 -12.59 16.32
CA SER A 167 6.29 -13.31 15.64
C SER A 167 4.94 -12.83 16.16
N PHE A 168 4.07 -12.38 15.27
CA PHE A 168 2.62 -12.35 15.43
C PHE A 168 1.98 -13.07 14.24
#